data_AF-A0A815Y2N9-F1
#
_entry.id   AF-A0A815Y2N9-F1
#
_cell.length_a   1.000
_cell.length_b   1.000
_cell.length_c   1.000
_cell.angle_alpha   90.00
_cell.angle_beta   90.00
_cell.angle_gamma   90.00
#
_symmetry.space_group_name_H-M   'P 1'
#
loop_
_entity.id
_entity.type
_entity.pdbx_description
1 polymer ?
#
loop_
_entity_poly.entity_id
_entity_poly.type
_entity_poly.pdbx_seq_one_letter_code
_entity_poly.pdbx_strand_id
1 'polypeptide(L)'
;MTFNSSFYRASRSLLELYNTTAASRREAVLNDNSTLVPATVASQADALYISMFYKMLIASMLDRAIIWQIQQPSADRKLLENARIELENHLDDWINDIEQNLPYTPIRIRNLVQAQLGAMLTVLPK
;
A
#
# COMPACT_ATOMS: atom_id res chain seq x y z
N MET A 1 18.37 21.08 1.10
CA MET A 1 17.90 20.35 2.28
C MET A 1 19.03 20.44 3.26
N THR A 2 18.81 21.12 4.38
CA THR A 2 19.51 20.67 5.57
C THR A 2 18.88 19.32 5.93
N PHE A 3 19.69 18.31 6.22
CA PHE A 3 19.27 16.96 6.65
C PHE A 3 18.40 16.93 7.93
N ASN A 4 17.85 18.07 8.34
CA ASN A 4 17.21 18.32 9.63
C ASN A 4 15.71 18.64 9.54
N SER A 5 15.09 18.62 8.34
CA SER A 5 13.66 18.88 8.19
C SER A 5 12.80 17.77 8.81
N SER A 6 11.62 18.13 9.33
CA SER A 6 10.66 17.17 9.92
C SER A 6 10.22 16.12 8.90
N PHE A 7 10.01 16.53 7.64
CA PHE A 7 9.70 15.63 6.53
C PHE A 7 10.81 14.60 6.32
N TYR A 8 12.08 15.00 6.27
CA TYR A 8 13.20 14.08 6.07
C TYR A 8 13.29 13.03 7.20
N ARG A 9 13.09 13.44 8.45
CA ARG A 9 13.09 12.50 9.60
C ARG A 9 11.93 11.54 9.55
N ALA A 10 10.72 12.01 9.23
CA ALA A 10 9.53 11.16 9.15
C ALA A 10 9.66 10.12 8.02
N SER A 11 10.06 10.55 6.82
CA SER A 11 10.26 9.66 5.68
C SER A 11 11.38 8.64 5.93
N ARG A 12 12.51 9.06 6.50
CA ARG A 12 13.60 8.17 6.86
C ARG A 12 13.19 7.14 7.92
N SER A 13 12.51 7.58 8.98
CA SER A 13 12.03 6.69 10.03
C SER A 13 11.02 5.65 9.51
N LEU A 14 10.17 6.04 8.55
CA LEU A 14 9.24 5.12 7.90
C LEU A 14 9.98 4.04 7.07
N LEU A 15 10.99 4.46 6.31
CA LEU A 15 11.81 3.54 5.49
C LEU A 15 12.66 2.59 6.37
N GLU A 16 13.27 3.09 7.44
CA GLU A 16 14.02 2.28 8.41
C GLU A 16 13.13 1.26 9.14
N LEU A 17 11.88 1.63 9.45
CA LEU A 17 10.89 0.71 10.04
C LEU A 17 10.61 -0.47 9.11
N TYR A 18 10.56 -0.26 7.80
CA TYR A 18 10.29 -1.33 6.85
C TYR A 18 11.43 -2.36 6.81
N ASN A 19 12.68 -1.89 6.78
CA ASN A 19 13.86 -2.76 6.80
C ASN A 19 13.99 -3.55 8.10
N THR A 20 13.74 -2.91 9.24
CA THR A 20 13.83 -3.56 10.56
C THR A 20 12.69 -4.55 10.80
N THR A 21 11.48 -4.27 10.32
CA THR A 21 10.33 -5.14 10.53
C THR A 21 10.23 -6.28 9.52
N ALA A 22 10.84 -6.19 8.34
CA ALA A 22 10.76 -7.24 7.33
C ALA A 22 11.35 -8.57 7.81
N ALA A 23 12.55 -8.54 8.40
CA ALA A 23 13.20 -9.75 8.92
C ALA A 23 12.42 -10.37 10.08
N SER A 24 12.01 -9.54 11.04
CA SER A 24 11.22 -9.97 12.20
C SER A 24 9.85 -10.55 11.80
N ARG A 25 9.16 -9.93 10.83
CA ARG A 25 7.91 -10.46 10.27
C ARG A 25 8.11 -11.79 9.57
N ARG A 26 9.22 -11.95 8.83
CA ARG A 26 9.54 -13.21 8.15
C ARG A 26 9.76 -14.34 9.16
N GLU A 27 10.54 -14.09 10.20
CA GLU A 27 10.76 -15.08 11.27
C GLU A 27 9.47 -15.39 12.03
N ALA A 28 8.63 -14.38 12.30
CA ALA A 28 7.34 -14.59 12.94
C ALA A 28 6.41 -15.48 12.09
N VAL A 29 6.37 -15.26 10.77
CA VAL A 29 5.58 -16.08 9.83
C VAL A 29 6.11 -17.52 9.77
N LEU A 30 7.44 -17.72 9.72
CA LEU A 30 8.03 -19.06 9.64
C LEU A 30 7.82 -19.88 10.92
N ASN A 31 7.74 -19.22 12.08
CA ASN A 31 7.58 -19.87 13.38
C ASN A 31 6.12 -19.97 13.86
N ASP A 32 5.17 -19.35 13.15
CA ASP A 32 3.77 -19.37 13.52
C ASP A 32 3.06 -20.58 12.89
N ASN A 33 2.68 -21.55 13.73
CA ASN A 33 1.92 -22.73 13.33
C ASN A 33 0.56 -22.39 12.69
N SER A 34 0.01 -21.18 12.89
CA SER A 34 -1.22 -20.71 12.25
C SER A 34 -1.07 -20.56 10.72
N THR A 35 0.16 -20.38 10.23
CA THR A 35 0.46 -20.28 8.79
C THR A 35 0.38 -21.61 8.05
N LEU A 36 0.33 -22.73 8.79
CA LEU A 36 0.08 -24.07 8.24
C LEU A 36 -1.39 -24.31 7.89
N VAL A 37 -2.29 -23.49 8.44
CA VAL A 37 -3.72 -23.56 8.16
C VAL A 37 -4.00 -22.81 6.86
N PRO A 38 -4.76 -23.39 5.91
CA PRO A 38 -5.11 -22.71 4.68
C PRO A 38 -5.85 -21.40 4.97
N ALA A 39 -5.44 -20.32 4.29
CA ALA A 39 -5.99 -19.00 4.49
C ALA A 39 -7.51 -18.98 4.22
N THR A 40 -8.28 -18.35 5.11
CA THR A 40 -9.72 -18.13 4.89
C THR A 40 -9.94 -17.19 3.71
N VAL A 41 -11.12 -17.24 3.09
CA VAL A 41 -11.49 -16.33 1.98
C VAL A 41 -11.31 -14.86 2.38
N ALA A 42 -11.62 -14.50 3.63
CA ALA A 42 -11.41 -13.15 4.16
C ALA A 42 -9.92 -12.79 4.27
N SER A 43 -9.07 -13.72 4.71
CA SER A 43 -7.62 -13.50 4.82
C SER A 43 -6.95 -13.36 3.45
N GLN A 44 -7.41 -14.17 2.48
CA GLN A 44 -6.96 -14.04 1.09
C GLN A 44 -7.39 -12.70 0.50
N ALA A 45 -8.66 -12.30 0.70
CA ALA A 45 -9.16 -11.03 0.21
C ALA A 45 -8.44 -9.83 0.83
N ASP A 46 -8.14 -9.88 2.13
CA ASP A 46 -7.39 -8.83 2.80
C ASP A 46 -5.97 -8.69 2.25
N ALA A 47 -5.24 -9.80 2.14
CA ALA A 47 -3.87 -9.81 1.64
C ALA A 47 -3.78 -9.38 0.16
N LEU A 48 -4.70 -9.86 -0.67
CA LEU A 48 -4.67 -9.67 -2.13
C LEU A 48 -5.29 -8.36 -2.60
N TYR A 49 -6.23 -7.76 -1.86
CA TYR A 49 -6.93 -6.56 -2.34
C TYR A 49 -6.86 -5.40 -1.35
N ILE A 50 -7.10 -5.62 -0.06
CA ILE A 50 -7.26 -4.55 0.92
C ILE A 50 -5.90 -3.99 1.38
N SER A 51 -5.03 -4.86 1.88
CA SER A 51 -3.69 -4.48 2.38
C SER A 51 -2.84 -3.84 1.28
N MET A 52 -2.96 -4.33 0.04
CA MET A 52 -2.27 -3.76 -1.12
C MET A 52 -2.80 -2.38 -1.49
N PHE A 53 -4.12 -2.20 -1.50
CA PHE A 53 -4.75 -0.90 -1.72
C PHE A 53 -4.28 0.16 -0.72
N TYR A 54 -4.20 -0.19 0.58
CA TYR A 54 -3.69 0.73 1.60
C TYR A 54 -2.22 1.12 1.39
N LYS A 55 -1.37 0.17 0.96
CA LYS A 55 0.04 0.47 0.65
C LYS A 55 0.15 1.43 -0.53
N MET A 56 -0.63 1.21 -1.60
CA MET A 56 -0.69 2.12 -2.74
C MET A 56 -1.21 3.50 -2.36
N LEU A 57 -2.19 3.57 -1.45
CA LEU A 57 -2.66 4.84 -0.92
C LEU A 57 -1.53 5.60 -0.21
N ILE A 58 -0.78 4.94 0.69
CA ILE A 58 0.35 5.55 1.39
C ILE A 58 1.41 6.07 0.40
N ALA A 59 1.74 5.28 -0.63
CA ALA A 59 2.71 5.71 -1.64
C ALA A 59 2.22 6.91 -2.46
N SER A 60 0.93 6.96 -2.80
CA SER A 60 0.33 8.13 -3.47
C SER A 60 0.35 9.38 -2.59
N MET A 61 0.24 9.23 -1.26
CA MET A 61 0.38 10.35 -0.33
C MET A 61 1.83 10.84 -0.25
N LEU A 62 2.81 9.95 -0.38
CA LEU A 62 4.22 10.33 -0.45
C LEU A 62 4.52 11.15 -1.71
N ASP A 63 4.04 10.73 -2.89
CA ASP A 63 4.19 11.51 -4.13
C ASP A 63 3.58 12.92 -3.97
N ARG A 64 2.35 13.01 -3.44
CA ARG A 64 1.71 14.30 -3.16
C ARG A 64 2.52 15.18 -2.21
N ALA A 65 3.14 14.58 -1.19
CA ALA A 65 3.99 15.32 -0.24
C ALA A 65 5.26 15.85 -0.93
N ILE A 66 5.86 15.07 -1.84
CA ILE A 66 7.02 15.51 -2.63
C ILE A 66 6.62 16.66 -3.57
N ILE A 67 5.47 16.56 -4.26
CA ILE A 67 4.93 17.64 -5.11
C ILE A 67 4.76 18.93 -4.30
N TRP A 68 4.16 18.84 -3.12
CA TRP A 68 3.98 20.00 -2.25
C TRP A 68 5.33 20.61 -1.84
N GLN A 69 6.33 19.77 -1.55
CA GLN A 69 7.66 20.24 -1.17
C GLN A 69 8.43 20.88 -2.34
N ILE A 70 8.23 20.41 -3.58
CA ILE A 70 8.81 21.00 -4.81
C ILE A 70 8.27 22.42 -5.05
N GLN A 71 7.02 22.68 -4.68
CA GLN A 71 6.39 24.00 -4.81
C GLN A 71 6.98 25.04 -3.84
N GLN A 72 7.66 24.60 -2.77
CA GLN A 72 8.31 25.49 -1.82
C GLN A 72 9.69 25.95 -2.33
N PRO A 73 10.11 27.20 -2.08
CA PRO A 73 11.45 27.66 -2.45
C PRO A 73 12.52 26.85 -1.72
N SER A 74 13.29 26.05 -2.46
CA SER A 74 14.32 25.17 -1.91
C SER A 74 15.48 25.00 -2.89
N ALA A 75 16.71 25.00 -2.36
CA ALA A 75 17.92 24.74 -3.14
C ALA A 75 17.96 23.32 -3.74
N ASP A 76 17.13 22.38 -3.24
CA ASP A 76 17.17 20.96 -3.60
C ASP A 76 16.04 20.56 -4.54
N ARG A 77 15.41 21.53 -5.18
CA ARG A 77 14.27 21.29 -6.07
C ARG A 77 14.55 20.20 -7.11
N LYS A 78 15.72 20.24 -7.76
CA LYS A 78 16.13 19.21 -8.73
C LYS A 78 16.27 17.81 -8.14
N LEU A 79 16.78 17.71 -6.90
CA LEU A 79 16.91 16.42 -6.21
C LEU A 79 15.52 15.85 -5.91
N LEU A 80 14.58 16.69 -5.48
CA LEU A 80 13.20 16.29 -5.22
C LEU A 80 12.46 15.89 -6.51
N GLU A 81 12.68 16.61 -7.61
CA GLU A 81 12.13 16.27 -8.93
C GLU A 81 12.64 14.89 -9.40
N ASN A 82 13.94 14.62 -9.25
CA ASN A 82 14.51 13.30 -9.58
C ASN A 82 13.96 12.19 -8.68
N ALA A 83 13.91 12.41 -7.35
CA ALA A 83 13.37 11.43 -6.41
C ALA A 83 11.88 11.15 -6.66
N ARG A 84 11.12 12.14 -7.14
CA ARG A 84 9.73 11.95 -7.56
C ARG A 84 9.63 11.03 -8.77
N ILE A 85 10.44 11.27 -9.80
CA ILE A 85 10.46 10.43 -11.01
C ILE A 85 10.81 8.99 -10.65
N GLU A 86 11.79 8.79 -9.76
CA GLU A 86 12.17 7.46 -9.27
C GLU A 86 11.01 6.78 -8.52
N LEU A 87 10.32 7.51 -7.64
CA LEU A 87 9.14 7.01 -6.94
C LEU A 87 8.01 6.63 -7.91
N GLU A 88 7.72 7.46 -8.91
CA GLU A 88 6.69 7.18 -9.92
C GLU A 88 7.01 5.92 -10.71
N ASN A 89 8.26 5.77 -11.19
CA ASN A 89 8.69 4.57 -11.90
C ASN A 89 8.53 3.31 -11.04
N HIS A 90 8.93 3.37 -9.76
CA HIS A 90 8.76 2.24 -8.85
C HIS A 90 7.29 1.91 -8.57
N LEU A 91 6.42 2.94 -8.52
CA LEU A 91 4.99 2.73 -8.34
C LEU A 91 4.36 2.08 -9.56
N ASP A 92 4.72 2.54 -10.76
CA ASP A 92 4.24 1.95 -12.01
C ASP A 92 4.70 0.49 -12.15
N ASP A 93 5.96 0.20 -11.84
CA ASP A 93 6.49 -1.18 -11.84
C ASP A 93 5.73 -2.07 -10.86
N TRP A 94 5.45 -1.58 -9.65
CA TRP A 94 4.66 -2.32 -8.66
C TRP A 94 3.22 -2.52 -9.10
N ILE A 95 2.56 -1.50 -9.66
CA ILE A 95 1.20 -1.62 -10.20
C ILE A 95 1.18 -2.67 -11.30
N ASN A 96 2.13 -2.62 -12.23
CA ASN A 96 2.23 -3.58 -13.32
C ASN A 96 2.44 -5.01 -12.81
N ASP A 97 3.34 -5.21 -11.84
CA ASP A 97 3.59 -6.52 -11.24
C ASP A 97 2.34 -7.05 -10.53
N ILE A 98 1.63 -6.19 -9.81
CA ILE A 98 0.35 -6.51 -9.18
C ILE A 98 -0.69 -6.90 -10.21
N GLU A 99 -0.89 -6.10 -11.26
CA GLU A 99 -1.91 -6.36 -12.29
C GLU A 99 -1.63 -7.65 -13.07
N GLN A 100 -0.36 -7.98 -13.31
CA GLN A 100 0.03 -9.21 -14.00
C GLN A 100 -0.15 -10.46 -13.13
N ASN A 101 0.10 -10.35 -11.82
CA ASN A 101 0.09 -11.49 -10.90
C ASN A 101 -1.18 -11.64 -10.09
N LEU A 102 -2.10 -10.67 -10.14
CA LEU A 102 -3.38 -10.72 -9.43
C LEU A 102 -4.49 -11.19 -10.37
N PRO A 103 -4.87 -12.50 -10.36
CA PRO A 103 -6.02 -12.96 -11.11
C PRO A 103 -7.29 -12.39 -10.48
N TYR A 104 -7.77 -11.25 -10.99
CA TYR A 104 -9.06 -10.71 -10.62
C TYR A 104 -10.04 -10.87 -11.78
N THR A 105 -11.25 -11.36 -11.47
CA THR A 105 -12.35 -11.33 -12.43
C THR A 105 -13.13 -10.05 -12.18
N PRO A 106 -13.30 -9.16 -13.18
CA PRO A 106 -14.14 -7.98 -13.03
C PRO A 106 -15.56 -8.38 -12.62
N ILE A 107 -15.96 -8.05 -11.40
CA ILE A 107 -17.34 -8.26 -10.95
C ILE A 107 -18.17 -7.12 -11.54
N ARG A 108 -19.18 -7.47 -12.36
CA ARG A 108 -20.12 -6.46 -12.89
C ARG A 108 -20.76 -5.69 -11.73
N ILE A 109 -20.83 -4.36 -11.82
CA ILE A 109 -21.37 -3.47 -10.78
C ILE A 109 -22.73 -3.99 -10.24
N ARG A 110 -23.60 -4.45 -11.13
CA ARG A 110 -24.90 -5.05 -10.75
C ARG A 110 -24.77 -6.20 -9.74
N ASN A 111 -23.83 -7.12 -9.98
CA ASN A 111 -23.63 -8.29 -9.14
C ASN A 111 -23.05 -7.89 -7.77
N LEU A 112 -22.14 -6.91 -7.76
CA LEU A 112 -21.57 -6.36 -6.53
C LEU A 112 -22.65 -5.69 -5.67
N VAL A 113 -23.49 -4.84 -6.26
CA VAL A 113 -24.60 -4.17 -5.56
C VAL A 113 -25.61 -5.19 -5.02
N GLN A 114 -25.93 -6.23 -5.80
CA GLN A 114 -26.82 -7.30 -5.34
C GLN A 114 -26.24 -8.08 -4.16
N ALA A 115 -24.94 -8.39 -4.19
CA ALA A 115 -24.27 -9.05 -3.08
C ALA A 115 -24.23 -8.18 -1.82
N GLN A 116 -23.94 -6.88 -1.96
CA GLN A 116 -23.92 -5.92 -0.86
C GLN A 116 -25.32 -5.75 -0.23
N LEU A 117 -26.35 -5.57 -1.04
CA LEU A 117 -27.74 -5.45 -0.55
C LEU A 117 -28.23 -6.76 0.08
N GLY A 118 -27.91 -7.90 -0.53
CA GLY A 118 -28.24 -9.23 0.02
C GLY A 118 -27.56 -9.49 1.37
N ALA A 119 -26.28 -9.14 1.49
CA ALA A 119 -25.55 -9.22 2.75
C ALA A 119 -26.12 -8.25 3.80
N MET A 120 -26.53 -7.05 3.42
CA MET A 120 -27.17 -6.09 4.33
C MET A 120 -28.51 -6.62 4.85
N LEU A 121 -29.31 -7.28 4.00
CA LEU A 121 -30.58 -7.91 4.37
C LEU A 121 -30.40 -9.10 5.33
N THR A 122 -29.29 -9.83 5.27
CA THR A 122 -29.03 -10.95 6.20
C THR A 122 -28.61 -10.51 7.60
N VAL A 123 -28.09 -9.29 7.77
CA VAL A 123 -27.72 -8.73 9.10
C VAL A 123 -28.80 -7.83 9.71
N LEU A 124 -29.86 -7.50 8.98
CA LEU A 124 -30.96 -6.73 9.55
C LEU A 124 -31.76 -7.58 10.54
N PRO A 125 -32.01 -7.09 11.78
CA PRO A 125 -32.88 -7.77 12.72
C PRO A 125 -34.30 -7.84 12.16
N LYS A 126 -34.98 -8.98 12.39
CA LYS A 126 -36.38 -9.19 12.00
C LYS A 126 -37.31 -8.23 12.73
#